data_AF-A0A2W5EP48-F1
#
_entry.id   AF-A0A2W5EP48-F1
#
_cell.length_a   1.000
_cell.length_b   1.000
_cell.length_c   1.000
_cell.angle_alpha   90.00
_cell.angle_beta   90.00
_cell.angle_gamma   90.00
#
_symmetry.space_group_name_H-M   'P 1'
#
loop_
_entity.id
_entity.type
_entity.pdbx_description
1 polymer ?
#
loop_
_entity_poly.entity_id
_entity_poly.type
_entity_poly.pdbx_seq_one_letter_code
_entity_poly.pdbx_strand_id
1 'polypeptide(L)'
;MRRLILGHTTEFTLLVVMVLLCTGLSFATDRFLTISNAFDVLNVSAVNIIFAVGLLVVLISGGIDISFAVAASVVQYVTVLALNALGGGNWAEGFIIAGAVGLSL
;
A
#
# COMPACT_ATOMS: atom_id res chain seq x y z
N MET A 1 7.11 -10.38 -31.28
CA MET A 1 7.65 -10.97 -30.03
C MET A 1 9.11 -10.61 -29.80
N ARG A 2 10.04 -10.93 -30.73
CA ARG A 2 11.49 -10.69 -30.54
C ARG A 2 11.90 -9.21 -30.36
N ARG A 3 11.20 -8.24 -30.99
CA ARG A 3 11.45 -6.79 -30.81
C ARG A 3 10.94 -6.21 -29.48
N LEU A 4 9.91 -6.80 -28.87
CA LEU A 4 9.40 -6.35 -27.56
C LEU A 4 10.37 -6.74 -26.43
N ILE A 5 10.97 -7.93 -26.52
CA ILE A 5 11.94 -8.45 -25.55
C ILE A 5 13.25 -7.65 -25.57
N LEU A 6 13.66 -7.14 -26.73
CA LEU A 6 14.93 -6.41 -26.89
C LEU A 6 14.86 -4.91 -26.52
N GLY A 7 13.66 -4.32 -26.50
CA GLY A 7 13.47 -2.91 -26.13
C GLY A 7 13.27 -2.67 -24.62
N HIS A 8 12.71 -3.65 -23.90
CA HIS A 8 12.42 -3.58 -22.46
C HIS A 8 12.96 -4.82 -21.72
N THR A 9 14.24 -5.11 -21.94
CA THR A 9 14.91 -6.30 -21.38
C THR A 9 14.77 -6.40 -19.85
N THR A 10 14.81 -5.28 -19.14
CA THR A 10 14.68 -5.24 -17.67
C THR A 10 13.29 -5.61 -17.19
N GLU A 11 12.23 -5.02 -17.77
CA GLU A 11 10.83 -5.31 -17.39
C GLU A 11 10.48 -6.77 -17.66
N PHE A 12 10.91 -7.28 -18.81
CA PHE A 12 10.73 -8.68 -19.16
C PHE A 12 11.48 -9.61 -18.21
N THR A 13 12.71 -9.26 -17.83
CA THR A 13 13.50 -10.03 -16.86
C THR A 13 12.82 -10.05 -15.49
N LEU A 14 12.33 -8.91 -15.00
CA LEU A 14 11.59 -8.81 -13.74
C LEU A 14 10.33 -9.66 -13.75
N LEU A 15 9.58 -9.65 -14.87
CA LEU A 15 8.38 -10.48 -15.01
C LEU A 15 8.73 -11.97 -14.98
N VAL A 16 9.78 -12.40 -15.67
CA VAL A 16 10.26 -13.78 -15.65
C VAL A 16 10.69 -14.20 -14.24
N VAL A 17 11.46 -13.36 -13.55
CA VAL A 17 11.88 -13.62 -12.16
C VAL A 17 10.67 -13.72 -11.22
N MET A 18 9.67 -12.83 -11.37
CA MET A 18 8.47 -12.86 -10.56
C MET A 18 7.67 -14.15 -10.76
N VAL A 19 7.48 -14.59 -12.02
CA VAL A 19 6.81 -15.86 -12.32
C VAL A 19 7.57 -17.06 -11.74
N LEU A 20 8.90 -17.08 -11.86
CA LEU A 20 9.73 -18.14 -11.28
C LEU A 20 9.64 -18.18 -9.75
N LEU A 21 9.67 -17.03 -9.09
CA LEU A 21 9.51 -16.96 -7.64
C LEU A 21 8.11 -17.39 -7.21
N CYS A 22 7.06 -16.89 -7.86
CA CYS A 22 5.69 -17.28 -7.54
C CYS A 22 5.49 -18.79 -7.70
N THR A 23 5.93 -19.38 -8.83
CA THR A 23 5.80 -20.83 -9.06
C THR A 23 6.61 -21.64 -8.06
N GLY A 24 7.87 -21.27 -7.81
CA GLY A 24 8.71 -21.93 -6.80
C GLY A 24 8.10 -21.91 -5.40
N LEU A 25 7.59 -20.76 -4.95
CA LEU A 25 6.92 -20.62 -3.66
C LEU A 25 5.61 -21.39 -3.59
N SER A 26 4.87 -21.48 -4.71
CA SER A 26 3.64 -22.26 -4.81
C SER A 26 3.87 -23.75 -4.57
N PHE A 27 4.97 -24.30 -5.08
CA PHE A 27 5.33 -25.70 -4.85
C PHE A 27 6.02 -25.94 -3.50
N ALA A 28 6.71 -24.92 -2.96
CA ALA A 28 7.41 -25.03 -1.69
C ALA A 28 6.48 -24.92 -0.47
N THR A 29 5.34 -24.25 -0.58
CA THR A 29 4.38 -24.14 0.53
C THR A 29 2.93 -24.08 0.06
N ASP A 30 2.08 -24.88 0.70
CA ASP A 30 0.64 -24.93 0.42
C ASP A 30 -0.10 -23.62 0.78
N ARG A 31 0.56 -22.72 1.52
CA ARG A 31 -0.03 -21.44 1.96
C ARG A 31 0.12 -20.32 0.94
N PHE A 32 1.04 -20.43 -0.02
CA PHE A 32 1.40 -19.30 -0.88
C PHE A 32 0.30 -18.94 -1.88
N LEU A 33 -0.19 -19.91 -2.67
CA LEU A 33 -1.33 -19.71 -3.60
C LEU A 33 -2.67 -19.89 -2.91
N THR A 34 -2.88 -19.19 -1.80
CA THR A 34 -4.17 -19.19 -1.11
C THR A 34 -4.81 -17.80 -1.19
N ILE A 35 -6.14 -17.78 -1.18
CA ILE A 35 -6.91 -16.52 -1.10
C ILE A 35 -6.56 -15.77 0.19
N SER A 36 -6.34 -16.49 1.30
CA SER A 36 -5.89 -15.90 2.57
C SER A 36 -4.59 -15.13 2.39
N ASN A 37 -3.56 -15.76 1.83
CA ASN A 37 -2.26 -15.11 1.62
C ASN A 37 -2.36 -13.92 0.64
N ALA A 38 -3.24 -13.99 -0.36
CA ALA A 38 -3.50 -12.85 -1.22
C ALA A 38 -4.09 -11.65 -0.44
N PHE A 39 -5.05 -11.89 0.46
CA PHE A 39 -5.57 -10.85 1.35
C PHE A 39 -4.55 -10.38 2.38
N ASP A 40 -3.66 -11.26 2.87
CA ASP A 40 -2.60 -10.88 3.80
C ASP A 40 -1.60 -9.92 3.14
N VAL A 41 -1.20 -10.21 1.89
CA VAL A 41 -0.35 -9.31 1.09
C VAL A 41 -1.05 -7.97 0.83
N LEU A 42 -2.34 -7.97 0.52
CA LEU A 42 -3.13 -6.75 0.34
C LEU A 42 -3.23 -5.94 1.65
N ASN A 43 -3.44 -6.60 2.79
CA ASN A 43 -3.50 -5.94 4.10
C ASN A 43 -2.16 -5.29 4.48
N VAL A 44 -1.05 -6.02 4.32
CA VAL A 44 0.30 -5.47 4.59
C VAL A 44 0.61 -4.30 3.66
N SER A 45 0.11 -4.33 2.42
CA SER A 45 0.31 -3.26 1.43
C SER A 45 -0.73 -2.15 1.49
N ALA A 46 -1.74 -2.25 2.37
CA ALA A 46 -2.93 -1.40 2.33
C ALA A 46 -2.59 0.08 2.51
N VAL A 47 -1.68 0.41 3.43
CA VAL A 47 -1.27 1.81 3.69
C VAL A 47 -0.63 2.43 2.45
N ASN A 48 0.29 1.70 1.79
CA ASN A 48 0.96 2.16 0.58
C ASN A 48 -0.05 2.36 -0.57
N ILE A 49 -1.02 1.45 -0.71
CA ILE A 49 -2.07 1.56 -1.74
C ILE A 49 -2.96 2.78 -1.46
N ILE A 50 -3.36 3.02 -0.21
CA ILE A 50 -4.17 4.20 0.17
C ILE A 50 -3.42 5.49 -0.18
N PHE A 51 -2.12 5.56 0.13
CA PHE A 51 -1.30 6.73 -0.21
C PHE A 51 -1.15 6.91 -1.72
N ALA A 52 -0.91 5.83 -2.45
CA ALA A 52 -0.80 5.86 -3.91
C ALA A 52 -2.10 6.38 -4.57
N VAL A 53 -3.26 5.93 -4.10
CA VAL A 53 -4.56 6.40 -4.59
C VAL A 53 -4.83 7.86 -4.21
N GLY A 54 -4.47 8.27 -2.99
CA GLY A 54 -4.61 9.67 -2.56
C GLY A 54 -3.74 10.64 -3.38
N LEU A 55 -2.49 10.26 -3.63
CA LEU A 55 -1.54 11.06 -4.42
C LEU A 55 -1.85 11.07 -5.92
N LEU A 56 -2.54 10.05 -6.43
CA LEU A 56 -2.86 9.93 -7.86
C LEU A 56 -3.58 11.18 -8.40
N VAL A 57 -4.57 11.71 -7.67
CA VAL A 57 -5.32 12.92 -8.06
C VAL A 57 -4.38 14.12 -8.17
N VAL A 58 -3.45 14.25 -7.23
CA VAL A 58 -2.49 15.35 -7.20
C VAL A 58 -1.49 15.25 -8.36
N LEU A 59 -0.98 14.05 -8.62
CA LEU A 59 -0.08 13.79 -9.75
C LEU A 59 -0.77 14.08 -11.09
N ILE A 60 -2.04 13.72 -11.25
CA ILE A 60 -2.83 14.02 -12.47
C ILE A 60 -2.98 15.53 -12.67
N SER A 61 -3.10 16.30 -11.59
CA SER A 61 -3.18 17.77 -11.66
C SER A 61 -1.84 18.46 -12.01
N GLY A 62 -0.75 17.69 -12.15
CA GLY A 62 0.58 18.19 -12.50
C GLY A 62 1.41 18.64 -11.29
N GLY A 63 0.97 18.34 -10.07
CA GLY A 63 1.69 18.64 -8.83
C GLY A 63 2.55 17.49 -8.33
N ILE A 64 3.51 17.79 -7.45
CA ILE A 64 4.24 16.80 -6.64
C ILE A 64 3.94 17.13 -5.17
N ASP A 65 3.00 16.41 -4.57
CA ASP A 65 2.57 16.65 -3.20
C ASP A 65 3.32 15.74 -2.22
N ILE A 66 4.56 16.13 -1.90
CA ILE A 66 5.38 15.45 -0.89
C ILE A 66 4.79 15.70 0.52
N SER A 67 4.18 16.86 0.73
CA SER A 67 3.54 17.24 1.99
C SER A 67 2.40 16.31 2.39
N PHE A 68 1.61 15.82 1.44
CA PHE A 68 0.51 14.90 1.72
C PHE A 68 0.97 13.64 2.45
N ALA A 69 2.06 13.01 1.99
CA ALA A 69 2.58 11.80 2.63
C ALA A 69 3.06 12.08 4.08
N VAL A 70 3.65 13.26 4.32
CA VAL A 70 4.05 13.70 5.66
C VAL A 70 2.83 13.93 6.54
N ALA A 71 1.84 14.69 6.06
CA ALA A 71 0.62 14.97 6.80
C ALA A 71 -0.15 13.68 7.13
N ALA A 72 -0.33 12.78 6.15
CA ALA A 72 -0.99 11.49 6.36
C ALA A 72 -0.26 10.62 7.39
N SER A 73 1.08 10.62 7.40
CA SER A 73 1.88 9.89 8.39
C SER A 73 1.72 10.47 9.81
N VAL A 74 1.69 11.81 9.92
CA VAL A 74 1.44 12.50 11.20
C VAL A 74 0.03 12.18 11.72
N VAL A 75 -0.99 12.29 10.86
CA VAL A 75 -2.38 11.96 11.21
C VAL A 75 -2.50 10.51 11.69
N GLN A 76 -1.89 9.57 10.97
CA GLN A 76 -1.89 8.15 11.36
C GLN A 76 -1.28 7.95 12.74
N TYR A 77 -0.11 8.55 12.99
CA TYR A 77 0.58 8.42 14.26
C TYR A 77 -0.22 9.02 15.43
N VAL A 78 -0.75 10.24 15.25
CA VAL A 78 -1.60 10.91 16.25
C VAL A 78 -2.87 10.10 16.52
N THR A 79 -3.50 9.53 15.49
CA THR A 79 -4.70 8.70 15.63
C THR A 79 -4.42 7.47 16.48
N VAL A 80 -3.30 6.77 16.24
CA VAL A 80 -2.91 5.60 17.03
C VAL A 80 -2.62 5.99 18.49
N LEU A 81 -1.95 7.12 18.73
CA LEU A 81 -1.71 7.60 20.09
C LEU A 81 -3.02 7.93 20.83
N ALA A 82 -3.96 8.60 20.15
CA ALA A 82 -5.26 8.94 20.72
C ALA A 82 -6.09 7.69 21.05
N LEU A 83 -6.17 6.72 20.14
CA LEU A 83 -6.87 5.45 20.38
C LEU A 83 -6.23 4.64 21.52
N ASN A 84 -4.90 4.60 21.60
CA ASN A 84 -4.22 3.94 22.71
C ASN A 84 -4.50 4.63 24.05
N ALA A 85 -4.55 5.97 24.07
CA ALA A 85 -4.87 6.73 25.28
C ALA A 85 -6.32 6.51 25.77
N LEU A 86 -7.24 6.21 24.85
CA LEU A 86 -8.64 5.87 25.16
C LEU A 86 -8.81 4.43 25.69
N GLY A 87 -7.73 3.64 25.76
CA GLY A 87 -7.77 2.23 26.19
C GLY A 87 -8.08 1.24 25.06
N GLY A 88 -7.88 1.68 23.82
CA GLY A 88 -8.30 0.98 22.60
C GLY A 88 -9.40 1.76 21.88
N GLY A 89 -9.86 1.24 20.75
CA GLY A 89 -10.99 1.83 20.05
C GLY A 89 -11.46 1.03 18.84
N ASN A 90 -12.66 1.36 18.38
CA ASN A 90 -13.25 0.75 17.20
C ASN A 90 -12.86 1.50 15.91
N TRP A 91 -13.06 0.87 14.75
CA TRP A 91 -12.80 1.46 13.44
C TRP A 91 -13.48 2.82 13.27
N ALA A 92 -14.71 2.98 13.76
CA ALA A 92 -15.45 4.24 13.68
C ALA A 92 -14.73 5.38 14.42
N GLU A 93 -14.20 5.13 15.61
CA GLU A 93 -13.46 6.11 16.40
C GLU A 93 -12.16 6.49 15.71
N GLY A 94 -11.45 5.51 15.14
CA GLY A 94 -10.25 5.75 14.34
C GLY A 94 -10.53 6.64 13.13
N PHE A 95 -11.62 6.40 12.40
CA PHE A 95 -12.02 7.25 11.27
C PHE A 95 -12.37 8.69 11.69
N ILE A 96 -13.10 8.86 12.79
CA ILE A 96 -13.48 10.19 13.30
C ILE A 96 -12.24 10.97 13.71
N ILE A 97 -11.33 10.35 14.49
CA ILE A 97 -10.11 11.00 14.97
C ILE A 97 -9.19 11.33 13.79
N ALA A 98 -8.93 10.38 12.90
CA ALA A 98 -8.09 10.62 11.73
C ALA A 98 -8.65 11.73 10.83
N GLY A 99 -9.97 11.74 10.62
CA GLY A 99 -10.65 12.80 9.86
C GLY A 99 -10.54 14.17 10.53
N ALA A 100 -10.77 14.24 11.84
CA ALA A 100 -10.67 15.50 12.58
C ALA A 100 -9.23 16.07 12.59
N VAL A 101 -8.24 15.22 12.84
CA VAL A 101 -6.83 15.63 12.84
C VAL A 101 -6.39 16.01 11.42
N GLY A 102 -6.76 15.22 10.42
CA GLY A 102 -6.43 15.51 9.01
C GLY A 102 -7.01 16.82 8.49
N LEU A 103 -8.25 17.16 8.88
CA LEU A 103 -8.88 18.44 8.52
C LEU A 103 -8.25 19.66 9.22
N SER A 104 -7.52 19.44 10.31
CA SER A 104 -6.90 20.51 11.10
C SER A 104 -5.47 20.88 10.66
N LEU A 105 -4.87 20.08 9.78
CA LEU A 105 -3.55 20.32 9.17
C LEU A 105 -3.68 21.09 7.86
#